data_AF-A0A8T4FSE6-F1
#
_entry.id   AF-A0A8T4FSE6-F1
#
_cell.length_a   1.000
_cell.length_b   1.000
_cell.length_c   1.000
_cell.angle_alpha   90.00
_cell.angle_beta   90.00
_cell.angle_gamma   90.00
#
_symmetry.space_group_name_H-M   'P 1'
#
loop_
_entity.id
_entity.type
_entity.pdbx_description
1 polymer ?
#
loop_
_entity_poly.entity_id
_entity_poly.type
_entity_poly.pdbx_seq_one_letter_code
_entity_poly.pdbx_strand_id
1 'polypeptide(L)'
;MNKNALIAVILVVIVAVAAAAVFLMMNNGNDDKNDNKDPDKIYSDPGKRIGEDMSKNTPSSTSRLWVYGNANEDDRINQADVTYLEGVVSGKNVRTELSDTNVDGVVNQADVDYLKSILAAGTNTKLDVYYIDDYTTIQKVSWPVKTIAISYCSGVYTTEVTGLMNKVAMVNDEIKNNNWLKLNSRFATVPSSGSVSSPDWEAILKAKIDVYVPGYFSGDTDSIARDQLRGMDVMFKHTCDGSGIPNINIDRSILMYGYLLQGDMDLTYKYLAWHDDCISKMMTAAAKIAPAQKENLVMGRSFISTGASTYSITGGQNTNLVHASWAGVNCPTQSLALTPNLYNSLTMEQIETVMMQSAKASNNTVYYIINEHDGLRNSKDLDVGVPAWAEVLKNRPETIHYLGMAREGGNSPFYVVE
;
A
#
# COMPACT_ATOMS: atom_id res chain seq x y z
N MET A 1 -17.50 17.47 47.26
CA MET A 1 -17.61 18.02 45.90
C MET A 1 -18.66 19.13 45.93
N ASN A 2 -18.34 20.36 45.51
CA ASN A 2 -19.28 21.50 45.51
C ASN A 2 -20.45 21.21 44.54
N LYS A 3 -21.69 21.61 44.87
CA LYS A 3 -22.90 21.47 44.02
C LYS A 3 -22.66 21.92 42.57
N ASN A 4 -21.86 22.96 42.36
CA ASN A 4 -21.52 23.45 41.01
C ASN A 4 -20.61 22.50 40.23
N ALA A 5 -19.73 21.76 40.92
CA ALA A 5 -18.89 20.73 40.31
C ALA A 5 -19.69 19.46 39.96
N LEU A 6 -20.70 19.12 40.77
CA LEU A 6 -21.60 18.00 40.47
C LEU A 6 -22.50 18.32 39.26
N ILE A 7 -23.00 19.55 39.14
CA ILE A 7 -23.80 20.00 38.00
C ILE A 7 -22.96 20.03 36.71
N ALA A 8 -21.70 20.48 36.78
CA ALA A 8 -20.78 20.46 35.63
C ALA A 8 -20.47 19.03 35.16
N VAL A 9 -20.24 18.09 36.06
CA VAL A 9 -20.00 16.67 35.70
C VAL A 9 -21.26 16.04 35.10
N ILE A 10 -22.45 16.33 35.65
CA ILE A 10 -23.72 15.83 35.10
C ILE A 10 -23.99 16.40 33.70
N LEU A 11 -23.71 17.69 33.47
CA LEU A 11 -23.86 18.31 32.15
C LEU A 11 -22.88 17.71 31.12
N VAL A 12 -21.63 17.47 31.50
CA VAL A 12 -20.64 16.82 30.62
C VAL A 12 -21.05 15.38 30.28
N VAL A 13 -21.59 14.64 31.24
CA VAL A 13 -22.08 13.27 31.01
C VAL A 13 -23.33 13.26 30.12
N ILE A 14 -24.25 14.22 30.29
CA ILE A 14 -25.45 14.32 29.44
C ILE A 14 -25.07 14.71 28.00
N VAL A 15 -24.12 15.62 27.81
CA VAL A 15 -23.61 15.98 26.46
C VAL A 15 -22.87 14.80 25.82
N ALA A 16 -22.08 14.04 26.58
CA ALA A 16 -21.40 12.85 26.07
C ALA A 16 -22.37 11.72 25.67
N VAL A 17 -23.46 11.51 26.43
CA VAL A 17 -24.49 10.51 26.13
C VAL A 17 -25.37 10.96 24.95
N ALA A 18 -25.67 12.26 24.84
CA ALA A 18 -26.39 12.81 23.68
C ALA A 18 -25.55 12.72 22.40
N ALA A 19 -24.23 12.98 22.46
CA ALA A 19 -23.31 12.80 21.34
C ALA A 19 -23.21 11.33 20.89
N ALA A 20 -23.18 10.38 21.84
CA ALA A 20 -23.17 8.95 21.55
C ALA A 20 -24.49 8.45 20.93
N ALA A 21 -25.64 8.99 21.38
CA ALA A 21 -26.95 8.64 20.83
C ALA A 21 -27.17 9.23 19.42
N VAL A 22 -26.71 10.44 19.16
CA VAL A 22 -26.74 11.06 17.83
C VAL A 22 -25.79 10.33 16.86
N PHE A 23 -24.61 9.89 17.33
CA PHE A 23 -23.69 9.05 16.54
C PHE A 23 -24.30 7.70 16.13
N LEU A 24 -25.07 7.06 17.01
CA LEU A 24 -25.79 5.81 16.68
C LEU A 24 -26.97 6.03 15.72
N MET A 25 -27.61 7.21 15.73
CA MET A 25 -28.75 7.51 14.87
C MET A 25 -28.35 8.05 13.48
N MET A 26 -27.18 8.68 13.34
CA MET A 26 -26.69 9.20 12.05
C MET A 26 -26.03 8.13 11.15
N ASN A 27 -25.81 6.92 11.66
CA ASN A 27 -25.23 5.80 10.90
C ASN A 27 -26.24 5.07 9.98
N ASN A 28 -27.50 5.54 9.90
CA ASN A 28 -28.59 4.90 9.16
C ASN A 28 -29.08 5.67 7.92
N GLY A 29 -28.32 6.65 7.42
CA GLY A 29 -28.74 7.34 6.20
C GLY A 29 -27.65 8.22 5.60
N ASN A 30 -26.82 7.64 4.74
CA ASN A 30 -26.54 8.18 3.42
C ASN A 30 -25.70 7.19 2.61
N ASP A 31 -26.20 6.90 1.42
CA ASP A 31 -25.57 6.06 0.41
C ASP A 31 -24.38 6.80 -0.21
N ASP A 32 -23.19 6.58 0.34
CA ASP A 32 -21.94 6.66 -0.41
C ASP A 32 -21.19 5.35 -0.16
N LYS A 33 -21.25 4.47 -1.17
CA LYS A 33 -20.57 3.18 -1.18
C LYS A 33 -19.06 3.42 -1.28
N ASN A 34 -18.41 3.53 -0.14
CA ASN A 34 -16.99 3.22 0.00
C ASN A 34 -16.81 2.50 1.33
N ASP A 35 -16.81 1.17 1.23
CA ASP A 35 -16.59 0.28 2.35
C ASP A 35 -15.20 0.49 2.94
N ASN A 36 -15.16 1.13 4.10
CA ASN A 36 -14.09 0.94 5.06
C ASN A 36 -14.68 1.06 6.47
N LYS A 37 -15.44 0.03 6.85
CA LYS A 37 -15.91 -0.15 8.22
C LYS A 37 -15.06 -1.23 8.89
N ASP A 38 -14.34 -0.79 9.93
CA ASP A 38 -13.70 -1.57 10.99
C ASP A 38 -12.25 -2.05 10.74
N PRO A 39 -11.23 -1.47 11.43
CA PRO A 39 -9.84 -1.91 11.34
C PRO A 39 -9.57 -3.29 11.98
N ASP A 40 -10.50 -3.85 12.77
CA ASP A 40 -10.40 -5.23 13.25
C ASP A 40 -11.10 -6.23 12.30
N LYS A 41 -11.71 -5.75 11.20
CA LYS A 41 -12.26 -6.55 10.08
C LYS A 41 -11.44 -6.42 8.79
N ILE A 42 -10.15 -6.17 8.94
CA ILE A 42 -9.12 -6.28 7.90
C ILE A 42 -9.33 -7.62 7.13
N TYR A 43 -10.08 -7.55 6.03
CA TYR A 43 -10.29 -8.56 4.96
C TYR A 43 -11.09 -9.84 5.29
N SER A 44 -12.18 -9.74 6.04
CA SER A 44 -13.04 -10.89 6.34
C SER A 44 -14.09 -11.26 5.28
N ASP A 45 -14.09 -10.67 4.07
CA ASP A 45 -14.81 -11.26 2.94
C ASP A 45 -13.81 -11.88 1.93
N PRO A 46 -13.42 -13.15 2.15
CA PRO A 46 -12.42 -13.85 1.37
C PRO A 46 -13.03 -14.34 0.06
N GLY A 47 -13.34 -13.40 -0.85
CA GLY A 47 -13.66 -13.72 -2.24
C GLY A 47 -12.69 -14.79 -2.76
N LYS A 48 -13.23 -16.00 -2.96
CA LYS A 48 -12.56 -17.29 -3.24
C LYS A 48 -11.03 -17.21 -3.36
N ARG A 49 -10.33 -17.33 -2.22
CA ARG A 49 -8.87 -17.54 -2.17
C ARG A 49 -8.51 -18.78 -3.01
N ILE A 50 -7.46 -18.68 -3.83
CA ILE A 50 -7.05 -19.74 -4.77
C ILE A 50 -5.99 -20.68 -4.15
N GLY A 51 -5.69 -20.53 -2.85
CA GLY A 51 -4.65 -21.32 -2.18
C GLY A 51 -4.85 -21.44 -0.67
N GLU A 52 -3.88 -22.09 -0.04
CA GLU A 52 -3.79 -22.23 1.41
C GLU A 52 -3.57 -20.86 2.08
N ASP A 53 -4.20 -20.66 3.24
CA ASP A 53 -4.04 -19.46 4.07
C ASP A 53 -2.75 -19.57 4.89
N MET A 54 -1.76 -18.72 4.57
CA MET A 54 -0.44 -18.71 5.21
C MET A 54 -0.35 -17.77 6.41
N SER A 55 -1.46 -17.18 6.88
CA SER A 55 -1.47 -16.19 7.97
C SER A 55 -0.84 -16.67 9.30
N LYS A 56 -0.67 -17.99 9.49
CA LYS A 56 -0.06 -18.59 10.68
C LYS A 56 1.41 -18.97 10.50
N ASN A 57 1.87 -19.11 9.26
CA ASN A 57 3.18 -19.62 8.87
C ASN A 57 3.72 -18.76 7.72
N THR A 58 4.04 -17.50 8.00
CA THR A 58 4.60 -16.59 6.99
C THR A 58 6.13 -16.72 6.93
N PRO A 59 6.75 -16.43 5.77
CA PRO A 59 8.20 -16.27 5.69
C PRO A 59 8.70 -15.21 6.67
N SER A 60 10.01 -15.16 6.87
CA SER A 60 10.66 -14.14 7.69
C SER A 60 10.16 -12.74 7.33
N SER A 61 9.80 -11.97 8.36
CA SER A 61 9.31 -10.59 8.20
C SER A 61 10.36 -9.65 7.61
N THR A 62 11.65 -10.02 7.68
CA THR A 62 12.76 -9.28 7.07
C THR A 62 13.06 -9.75 5.64
N SER A 63 12.49 -10.87 5.18
CA SER A 63 12.68 -11.33 3.80
C SER A 63 11.88 -10.45 2.84
N ARG A 64 12.52 -9.99 1.76
CA ARG A 64 11.88 -9.14 0.73
C ARG A 64 11.45 -9.93 -0.51
N LEU A 65 11.79 -11.21 -0.60
CA LEU A 65 11.46 -12.03 -1.76
C LEU A 65 10.67 -13.27 -1.32
N TRP A 66 9.36 -13.08 -1.16
CA TRP A 66 8.44 -14.15 -0.73
C TRP A 66 8.02 -15.02 -1.91
N VAL A 67 8.99 -15.75 -2.45
CA VAL A 67 8.85 -16.63 -3.61
C VAL A 67 9.37 -18.00 -3.22
N TYR A 68 8.58 -19.05 -3.49
CA TYR A 68 8.97 -20.42 -3.20
C TYR A 68 10.21 -20.80 -4.02
N GLY A 69 11.21 -21.37 -3.35
CA GLY A 69 12.56 -21.54 -3.87
C GLY A 69 13.58 -20.53 -3.35
N ASN A 70 13.16 -19.44 -2.70
CA ASN A 70 14.04 -18.58 -1.90
C ASN A 70 14.29 -19.21 -0.51
N ALA A 71 14.90 -20.38 -0.52
CA ALA A 71 14.98 -21.25 0.65
C ALA A 71 15.78 -20.61 1.81
N ASN A 72 16.79 -19.78 1.50
CA ASN A 72 17.60 -19.10 2.51
C ASN A 72 17.02 -17.72 2.93
N GLU A 73 15.88 -17.32 2.35
CA GLU A 73 15.13 -16.09 2.60
C GLU A 73 15.90 -14.77 2.35
N ASP A 74 16.94 -14.79 1.52
CA ASP A 74 17.65 -13.57 1.10
C ASP A 74 16.95 -12.87 -0.09
N ASP A 75 17.58 -11.85 -0.69
CA ASP A 75 16.98 -11.07 -1.78
C ASP A 75 17.18 -11.67 -3.18
N ARG A 76 17.77 -12.86 -3.28
CA ARG A 76 18.27 -13.45 -4.52
C ARG A 76 18.00 -14.94 -4.58
N ILE A 77 17.03 -15.36 -5.40
CA ILE A 77 16.93 -16.78 -5.76
C ILE A 77 18.10 -17.18 -6.67
N ASN A 78 19.04 -17.97 -6.14
CA ASN A 78 20.27 -18.37 -6.80
C ASN A 78 20.80 -19.74 -6.31
N GLN A 79 22.05 -20.06 -6.63
CA GLN A 79 22.67 -21.35 -6.26
C GLN A 79 22.81 -21.53 -4.73
N ALA A 80 22.86 -20.45 -3.96
CA ALA A 80 22.86 -20.49 -2.50
C ALA A 80 21.57 -21.10 -1.95
N ASP A 81 20.42 -20.83 -2.56
CA ASP A 81 19.14 -21.44 -2.20
C ASP A 81 19.12 -22.93 -2.47
N VAL A 82 19.67 -23.35 -3.61
CA VAL A 82 19.82 -24.78 -3.94
C VAL A 82 20.64 -25.49 -2.87
N THR A 83 21.79 -24.91 -2.49
CA THR A 83 22.64 -25.48 -1.43
C THR A 83 21.94 -25.46 -0.07
N TYR A 84 21.20 -24.40 0.24
CA TYR A 84 20.43 -24.31 1.47
C TYR A 84 19.36 -25.41 1.53
N LEU A 85 18.61 -25.57 0.46
CA LEU A 85 17.52 -26.53 0.31
C LEU A 85 18.02 -27.99 0.32
N GLU A 86 19.14 -28.29 -0.34
CA GLU A 86 19.83 -29.60 -0.19
C GLU A 86 20.23 -29.88 1.27
N GLY A 87 20.61 -28.83 2.01
CA GLY A 87 20.82 -28.88 3.45
C GLY A 87 19.54 -29.16 4.25
N VAL A 88 18.40 -28.59 3.85
CA VAL A 88 17.09 -28.88 4.48
C VAL A 88 16.69 -30.33 4.25
N VAL A 89 16.77 -30.81 3.00
CA VAL A 89 16.44 -32.21 2.62
C VAL A 89 17.33 -33.21 3.36
N SER A 90 18.59 -32.88 3.61
CA SER A 90 19.52 -33.73 4.38
C SER A 90 19.48 -33.52 5.91
N GLY A 91 18.59 -32.65 6.41
CA GLY A 91 18.42 -32.37 7.85
C GLY A 91 19.52 -31.52 8.48
N LYS A 92 20.36 -30.87 7.68
CA LYS A 92 21.44 -29.98 8.13
C LYS A 92 20.98 -28.54 8.38
N ASN A 93 20.03 -28.07 7.58
CA ASN A 93 19.45 -26.73 7.69
C ASN A 93 18.00 -26.81 8.19
N VAL A 94 17.53 -25.73 8.78
CA VAL A 94 16.14 -25.60 9.22
C VAL A 94 15.26 -25.36 7.99
N ARG A 95 14.13 -26.07 7.89
CA ARG A 95 13.13 -25.81 6.86
C ARG A 95 12.53 -24.42 7.04
N THR A 96 12.48 -23.65 5.95
CA THR A 96 11.73 -22.39 5.86
C THR A 96 10.40 -22.65 5.12
N GLU A 97 9.45 -21.71 5.23
CA GLU A 97 8.19 -21.79 4.48
C GLU A 97 8.42 -21.81 2.96
N LEU A 98 9.44 -21.08 2.50
CA LEU A 98 9.80 -20.98 1.07
C LEU A 98 10.64 -22.17 0.56
N SER A 99 10.92 -23.18 1.40
CA SER A 99 11.66 -24.38 0.98
C SER A 99 10.86 -25.32 0.06
N ASP A 100 9.53 -25.30 0.13
CA ASP A 100 8.61 -26.13 -0.67
C ASP A 100 8.44 -25.51 -2.07
N THR A 101 9.49 -25.62 -2.90
CA THR A 101 9.63 -24.88 -4.17
C THR A 101 8.53 -25.23 -5.17
N ASN A 102 8.08 -26.49 -5.18
CA ASN A 102 7.03 -26.95 -6.11
C ASN A 102 5.61 -26.87 -5.51
N VAL A 103 5.50 -26.51 -4.22
CA VAL A 103 4.26 -26.38 -3.45
C VAL A 103 3.43 -27.67 -3.48
N ASP A 104 4.09 -28.82 -3.31
CA ASP A 104 3.41 -30.11 -3.18
C ASP A 104 3.13 -30.51 -1.72
N GLY A 105 3.57 -29.68 -0.76
CA GLY A 105 3.41 -29.87 0.67
C GLY A 105 4.56 -30.63 1.33
N VAL A 106 5.52 -31.14 0.55
CA VAL A 106 6.59 -32.03 1.00
C VAL A 106 7.96 -31.55 0.54
N VAL A 107 8.73 -30.97 1.46
CA VAL A 107 10.12 -30.56 1.16
C VAL A 107 11.02 -31.78 0.96
N ASN A 108 11.43 -32.01 -0.28
CA ASN A 108 12.24 -33.15 -0.71
C ASN A 108 13.13 -32.82 -1.94
N GLN A 109 13.75 -33.83 -2.56
CA GLN A 109 14.64 -33.63 -3.71
C GLN A 109 13.92 -33.02 -4.93
N ALA A 110 12.61 -33.23 -5.07
CA ALA A 110 11.80 -32.61 -6.12
C ALA A 110 11.82 -31.08 -6.05
N ASP A 111 11.87 -30.49 -4.85
CA ASP A 111 12.01 -29.04 -4.69
C ASP A 111 13.35 -28.53 -5.18
N VAL A 112 14.43 -29.26 -4.85
CA VAL A 112 15.79 -28.95 -5.32
C VAL A 112 15.84 -28.98 -6.85
N ASP A 113 15.23 -30.00 -7.46
CA ASP A 113 15.22 -30.17 -8.91
C ASP A 113 14.32 -29.13 -9.60
N TYR A 114 13.21 -28.75 -8.96
CA TYR A 114 12.33 -27.69 -9.45
C TYR A 114 13.00 -26.31 -9.37
N LEU A 115 13.68 -25.99 -8.27
CA LEU A 115 14.46 -24.78 -8.12
C LEU A 115 15.58 -24.69 -9.17
N LYS A 116 16.30 -25.79 -9.41
CA LYS A 116 17.30 -25.86 -10.51
C LYS A 116 16.65 -25.58 -11.88
N SER A 117 15.41 -26.03 -12.10
CA SER A 117 14.65 -25.77 -13.32
C SER A 117 14.25 -24.30 -13.46
N ILE A 118 13.89 -23.64 -12.35
CA ILE A 118 13.62 -22.19 -12.29
C ILE A 118 14.90 -21.40 -12.63
N LEU A 119 16.03 -21.75 -12.03
CA LEU A 119 17.32 -21.07 -12.28
C LEU A 119 17.83 -21.27 -13.71
N ALA A 120 17.53 -22.42 -14.32
CA ALA A 120 17.88 -22.72 -15.71
C ALA A 120 16.85 -22.19 -16.73
N ALA A 121 15.75 -21.57 -16.27
CA ALA A 121 14.67 -21.15 -17.14
C ALA A 121 15.12 -20.04 -18.12
N GLY A 122 15.00 -20.32 -19.41
CA GLY A 122 15.19 -19.33 -20.46
C GLY A 122 13.86 -18.79 -20.99
N THR A 123 13.93 -17.97 -22.04
CA THR A 123 12.77 -17.32 -22.68
C THR A 123 11.74 -18.28 -23.30
N ASN A 124 12.04 -19.58 -23.38
CA ASN A 124 11.16 -20.63 -23.92
C ASN A 124 10.79 -21.69 -22.88
N THR A 125 11.32 -21.62 -21.66
CA THR A 125 11.02 -22.59 -20.61
C THR A 125 9.67 -22.27 -20.00
N LYS A 126 8.76 -23.24 -20.04
CA LYS A 126 7.44 -23.13 -19.41
C LYS A 126 7.44 -23.79 -18.06
N LEU A 127 7.18 -23.02 -17.01
CA LEU A 127 7.01 -23.48 -15.64
C LEU A 127 6.20 -22.46 -14.84
N ASP A 128 5.74 -22.86 -13.68
CA ASP A 128 5.04 -21.99 -12.75
C ASP A 128 5.99 -21.58 -11.62
N VAL A 129 6.01 -20.30 -11.27
CA VAL A 129 6.75 -19.79 -10.11
C VAL A 129 5.75 -19.37 -9.06
N TYR A 130 5.83 -19.99 -7.89
CA TYR A 130 4.90 -19.79 -6.80
C TYR A 130 5.38 -18.70 -5.83
N TYR A 131 4.46 -17.93 -5.28
CA TYR A 131 4.76 -16.83 -4.38
C TYR A 131 3.62 -16.61 -3.38
N ILE A 132 3.90 -15.83 -2.34
CA ILE A 132 2.88 -15.44 -1.36
C ILE A 132 2.42 -14.01 -1.69
N ASP A 133 1.12 -13.86 -1.95
CA ASP A 133 0.52 -12.58 -2.29
C ASP A 133 0.19 -11.74 -1.03
N ASP A 134 -0.34 -10.53 -1.21
CA ASP A 134 -0.65 -9.66 -0.05
C ASP A 134 -1.89 -10.11 0.74
N TYR A 135 -2.64 -11.08 0.24
CA TYR A 135 -3.67 -11.79 0.99
C TYR A 135 -3.11 -12.94 1.82
N THR A 136 -1.78 -13.10 1.88
CA THR A 136 -1.09 -14.22 2.52
C THR A 136 -1.53 -15.57 1.96
N THR A 137 -1.78 -15.63 0.66
CA THR A 137 -2.16 -16.86 -0.04
C THR A 137 -1.11 -17.24 -1.06
N ILE A 138 -0.96 -18.54 -1.29
CA ILE A 138 -0.09 -19.07 -2.33
C ILE A 138 -0.72 -18.78 -3.70
N GLN A 139 0.02 -18.09 -4.54
CA GLN A 139 -0.33 -17.75 -5.91
C GLN A 139 0.82 -18.16 -6.85
N LYS A 140 0.60 -18.06 -8.17
CA LYS A 140 1.63 -18.37 -9.16
C LYS A 140 1.69 -17.36 -10.29
N VAL A 141 2.83 -17.33 -10.96
CA VAL A 141 3.03 -16.70 -12.26
C VAL A 141 3.65 -17.73 -13.20
N SER A 142 3.05 -17.92 -14.37
CA SER A 142 3.53 -18.81 -15.42
C SER A 142 4.60 -18.12 -16.26
N TRP A 143 5.79 -18.70 -16.26
CA TRP A 143 6.89 -18.25 -17.11
C TRP A 143 6.82 -18.90 -18.50
N PRO A 144 7.28 -18.20 -19.56
CA PRO A 144 7.82 -16.83 -19.54
C PRO A 144 6.72 -15.75 -19.56
N VAL A 145 6.87 -14.69 -18.77
CA VAL A 145 5.98 -13.52 -18.78
C VAL A 145 6.40 -12.55 -19.88
N LYS A 146 5.52 -12.28 -20.84
CA LYS A 146 5.77 -11.39 -21.99
C LYS A 146 4.92 -10.12 -21.95
N THR A 147 3.71 -10.21 -21.40
CA THR A 147 2.73 -9.13 -21.40
C THR A 147 2.06 -8.98 -20.04
N ILE A 148 1.94 -7.74 -19.59
CA ILE A 148 1.27 -7.39 -18.34
C ILE A 148 0.22 -6.31 -18.58
N ALA A 149 -0.86 -6.35 -17.81
CA ALA A 149 -1.87 -5.30 -17.73
C ALA A 149 -1.78 -4.61 -16.37
N ILE A 150 -1.65 -3.28 -16.37
CA ILE A 150 -1.52 -2.48 -15.15
C ILE A 150 -2.82 -1.74 -14.89
N SER A 151 -3.49 -2.10 -13.80
CA SER A 151 -4.80 -1.53 -13.48
C SER A 151 -4.73 -0.24 -12.66
N TYR A 152 -3.55 0.22 -12.20
CA TYR A 152 -3.41 1.45 -11.43
C TYR A 152 -2.07 2.16 -11.63
N CYS A 153 -2.07 3.49 -11.49
CA CYS A 153 -0.95 4.37 -11.85
C CYS A 153 0.37 4.01 -11.18
N SER A 154 0.34 3.52 -9.93
CA SER A 154 1.54 3.13 -9.20
C SER A 154 2.29 1.95 -9.81
N GLY A 155 1.59 1.12 -10.60
CA GLY A 155 2.24 0.07 -11.39
C GLY A 155 3.18 0.64 -12.45
N VAL A 156 2.93 1.86 -12.95
CA VAL A 156 3.83 2.52 -13.91
C VAL A 156 5.22 2.74 -13.29
N TYR A 157 5.29 3.30 -12.08
CA TYR A 157 6.58 3.49 -11.39
C TYR A 157 7.24 2.16 -11.05
N THR A 158 6.45 1.17 -10.61
CA THR A 158 6.97 -0.18 -10.38
C THR A 158 7.62 -0.74 -11.64
N THR A 159 7.01 -0.57 -12.83
CA THR A 159 7.63 -1.03 -14.09
C THR A 159 8.86 -0.25 -14.51
N GLU A 160 8.97 1.02 -14.12
CA GLU A 160 10.15 1.83 -14.38
C GLU A 160 11.35 1.31 -13.59
N VAL A 161 11.19 1.13 -12.27
CA VAL A 161 12.28 0.68 -11.38
C VAL A 161 12.61 -0.81 -11.48
N THR A 162 11.80 -1.58 -12.21
CA THR A 162 12.03 -3.02 -12.46
C THR A 162 12.31 -3.34 -13.93
N GLY A 163 12.33 -2.34 -14.82
CA GLY A 163 12.57 -2.56 -16.26
C GLY A 163 11.45 -3.29 -16.99
N LEU A 164 10.25 -3.39 -16.42
CA LEU A 164 9.10 -4.10 -16.98
C LEU A 164 8.30 -3.28 -18.00
N MET A 165 8.66 -2.02 -18.23
CA MET A 165 7.89 -1.08 -19.07
C MET A 165 7.57 -1.63 -20.46
N ASN A 166 8.48 -2.41 -21.06
CA ASN A 166 8.28 -3.00 -22.39
C ASN A 166 7.27 -4.15 -22.42
N LYS A 167 6.95 -4.74 -21.27
CA LYS A 167 5.93 -5.79 -21.12
C LYS A 167 4.53 -5.21 -20.94
N VAL A 168 4.40 -3.91 -20.69
CA VAL A 168 3.08 -3.27 -20.51
C VAL A 168 2.31 -3.30 -21.83
N ALA A 169 1.28 -4.12 -21.87
CA ALA A 169 0.42 -4.32 -23.03
C ALA A 169 -0.96 -3.69 -22.87
N MET A 170 -1.39 -3.42 -21.64
CA MET A 170 -2.62 -2.69 -21.31
C MET A 170 -2.44 -1.84 -20.06
N VAL A 171 -3.13 -0.71 -20.01
CA VAL A 171 -3.21 0.16 -18.84
C VAL A 171 -4.64 0.62 -18.62
N ASN A 172 -4.99 1.05 -17.42
CA ASN A 172 -6.31 1.63 -17.15
C ASN A 172 -6.50 2.99 -17.86
N ASP A 173 -7.75 3.48 -17.86
CA ASP A 173 -8.10 4.77 -18.47
C ASP A 173 -7.38 5.96 -17.83
N GLU A 174 -7.04 5.88 -16.55
CA GLU A 174 -6.34 6.95 -15.84
C GLU A 174 -4.92 7.15 -16.36
N ILE A 175 -4.15 6.07 -16.51
CA ILE A 175 -2.80 6.11 -17.09
C ILE A 175 -2.87 6.56 -18.55
N LYS A 176 -3.84 6.03 -19.30
CA LYS A 176 -3.97 6.29 -20.73
C LYS A 176 -4.36 7.74 -21.06
N ASN A 177 -5.26 8.34 -20.28
CA ASN A 177 -5.89 9.61 -20.61
C ASN A 177 -5.37 10.80 -19.78
N ASN A 178 -4.42 10.58 -18.88
CA ASN A 178 -3.89 11.62 -18.00
C ASN A 178 -2.36 11.81 -18.19
N ASN A 179 -1.67 12.51 -17.29
CA ASN A 179 -0.28 12.93 -17.55
C ASN A 179 0.79 11.81 -17.46
N TRP A 180 0.43 10.54 -17.22
CA TRP A 180 1.39 9.44 -17.25
C TRP A 180 2.05 9.24 -18.62
N LEU A 181 1.42 9.72 -19.70
CA LEU A 181 2.04 9.82 -21.03
C LEU A 181 3.36 10.59 -21.04
N LYS A 182 3.58 11.49 -20.07
CA LYS A 182 4.84 12.24 -19.91
C LYS A 182 5.98 11.34 -19.41
N LEU A 183 5.67 10.27 -18.68
CA LEU A 183 6.66 9.27 -18.25
C LEU A 183 7.01 8.32 -19.40
N ASN A 184 6.00 7.90 -20.17
CA ASN A 184 6.21 7.11 -21.36
C ASN A 184 5.11 7.34 -22.40
N SER A 185 5.49 7.88 -23.56
CA SER A 185 4.56 8.17 -24.65
C SER A 185 3.87 6.92 -25.21
N ARG A 186 4.43 5.72 -24.97
CA ARG A 186 3.84 4.44 -25.36
C ARG A 186 2.44 4.24 -24.78
N PHE A 187 2.12 4.81 -23.62
CA PHE A 187 0.78 4.64 -23.02
C PHE A 187 -0.35 5.19 -23.91
N ALA A 188 -0.05 6.06 -24.88
CA ALA A 188 -1.05 6.54 -25.85
C ALA A 188 -1.55 5.41 -26.76
N THR A 189 -0.70 4.42 -26.99
CA THR A 189 -0.90 3.36 -28.00
C THR A 189 -1.33 2.03 -27.40
N VAL A 190 -1.10 1.81 -26.10
CA VAL A 190 -1.54 0.58 -25.45
C VAL A 190 -3.07 0.59 -25.25
N PRO A 191 -3.77 -0.54 -25.45
CA PRO A 191 -5.20 -0.64 -25.20
C PRO A 191 -5.56 -0.36 -23.73
N SER A 192 -6.81 0.09 -23.51
CA SER A 192 -7.34 0.33 -22.17
C SER A 192 -7.83 -0.97 -21.55
N SER A 193 -7.60 -1.15 -20.25
CA SER A 193 -8.21 -2.18 -19.42
C SER A 193 -9.45 -1.68 -18.66
N GLY A 194 -10.03 -0.54 -19.05
CA GLY A 194 -11.12 0.12 -18.35
C GLY A 194 -10.64 0.90 -17.12
N SER A 195 -11.50 1.05 -16.13
CA SER A 195 -11.19 1.78 -14.88
C SER A 195 -10.73 0.83 -13.78
N VAL A 196 -10.10 1.36 -12.72
CA VAL A 196 -9.65 0.54 -11.57
C VAL A 196 -10.83 -0.18 -10.90
N SER A 197 -11.96 0.52 -10.72
CA SER A 197 -13.16 0.01 -10.03
C SER A 197 -14.13 -0.73 -10.95
N SER A 198 -13.98 -0.58 -12.26
CA SER A 198 -14.72 -1.33 -13.26
C SER A 198 -13.79 -1.68 -14.42
N PRO A 199 -12.95 -2.72 -14.26
CA PRO A 199 -12.07 -3.18 -15.32
C PRO A 199 -12.86 -3.82 -16.47
N ASP A 200 -12.38 -3.66 -17.70
CA ASP A 200 -12.93 -4.30 -18.88
C ASP A 200 -12.34 -5.72 -19.02
N TRP A 201 -12.96 -6.67 -18.33
CA TRP A 201 -12.51 -8.06 -18.30
C TRP A 201 -12.49 -8.73 -19.67
N GLU A 202 -13.45 -8.39 -20.54
CA GLU A 202 -13.51 -8.93 -21.91
C GLU A 202 -12.33 -8.43 -22.74
N ALA A 203 -12.01 -7.13 -22.65
CA ALA A 203 -10.84 -6.57 -23.33
C ALA A 203 -9.54 -7.19 -22.82
N ILE A 204 -9.39 -7.38 -21.50
CA ILE A 204 -8.20 -8.00 -20.90
C ILE A 204 -8.03 -9.45 -21.41
N LEU A 205 -9.08 -10.27 -21.39
CA LEU A 205 -9.07 -11.64 -21.91
C LEU A 205 -8.73 -11.68 -23.40
N LYS A 206 -9.33 -10.79 -24.20
CA LYS A 206 -9.12 -10.72 -25.65
C LYS A 206 -7.69 -10.33 -26.00
N ALA A 207 -7.06 -9.50 -25.18
CA ALA A 207 -5.67 -9.07 -25.37
C ALA A 207 -4.65 -10.18 -25.06
N LYS A 208 -5.07 -11.30 -24.45
CA LYS A 208 -4.22 -12.44 -24.09
C LYS A 208 -3.02 -12.02 -23.24
N ILE A 209 -3.29 -11.22 -22.22
CA ILE A 209 -2.31 -10.79 -21.23
C ILE A 209 -1.84 -12.00 -20.43
N ASP A 210 -0.54 -12.09 -20.15
CA ASP A 210 0.00 -13.18 -19.32
C ASP A 210 -0.33 -12.94 -17.84
N VAL A 211 -0.11 -11.71 -17.35
CA VAL A 211 -0.37 -11.33 -15.95
C VAL A 211 -1.20 -10.05 -15.84
N TYR A 212 -2.34 -10.12 -15.15
CA TYR A 212 -3.09 -8.94 -14.73
C TYR A 212 -2.64 -8.49 -13.34
N VAL A 213 -2.30 -7.20 -13.22
CA VAL A 213 -1.91 -6.54 -11.96
C VAL A 213 -3.06 -5.65 -11.48
N PRO A 214 -3.80 -6.07 -10.43
CA PRO A 214 -4.88 -5.29 -9.85
C PRO A 214 -4.38 -3.97 -9.26
N GLY A 215 -5.26 -2.98 -9.27
CA GLY A 215 -4.93 -1.63 -8.81
C GLY A 215 -5.12 -1.41 -7.32
N TYR A 216 -6.22 -1.95 -6.81
CA TYR A 216 -6.64 -1.88 -5.41
C TYR A 216 -6.96 -3.27 -4.90
N PHE A 217 -6.86 -3.45 -3.59
CA PHE A 217 -7.25 -4.67 -2.91
C PHE A 217 -8.66 -4.45 -2.35
N SER A 218 -9.65 -4.90 -3.11
CA SER A 218 -11.07 -4.74 -2.78
C SER A 218 -11.80 -6.06 -3.00
N GLY A 219 -12.49 -6.54 -1.97
CA GLY A 219 -13.10 -7.88 -1.98
C GLY A 219 -13.99 -8.14 -3.20
N ASP A 220 -14.85 -7.19 -3.56
CA ASP A 220 -15.75 -7.30 -4.71
C ASP A 220 -15.02 -7.36 -6.05
N THR A 221 -14.14 -6.39 -6.33
CA THR A 221 -13.40 -6.34 -7.60
C THR A 221 -12.48 -7.55 -7.74
N ASP A 222 -11.84 -7.97 -6.64
CA ASP A 222 -10.90 -9.09 -6.64
C ASP A 222 -11.62 -10.42 -6.82
N SER A 223 -12.79 -10.61 -6.20
CA SER A 223 -13.63 -11.79 -6.44
C SER A 223 -14.10 -11.86 -7.89
N ILE A 224 -14.49 -10.72 -8.48
CA ILE A 224 -14.90 -10.66 -9.88
C ILE A 224 -13.70 -10.96 -10.79
N ALA A 225 -12.53 -10.39 -10.52
CA ALA A 225 -11.30 -10.65 -11.28
C ALA A 225 -10.98 -12.15 -11.30
N ARG A 226 -11.07 -12.83 -10.14
CA ARG A 226 -10.83 -14.27 -10.02
C ARG A 226 -11.82 -15.10 -10.86
N ASP A 227 -13.09 -14.72 -10.88
CA ASP A 227 -14.11 -15.46 -11.64
C ASP A 227 -14.07 -15.16 -13.15
N GLN A 228 -13.77 -13.92 -13.56
CA GLN A 228 -13.71 -13.52 -14.97
C GLN A 228 -12.40 -13.90 -15.65
N LEU A 229 -11.27 -13.81 -14.94
CA LEU A 229 -9.94 -14.07 -15.49
C LEU A 229 -9.46 -15.51 -15.22
N ARG A 230 -10.38 -16.48 -15.15
CA ARG A 230 -10.04 -17.89 -14.93
C ARG A 230 -9.06 -18.39 -15.99
N GLY A 231 -7.91 -18.88 -15.54
CA GLY A 231 -6.84 -19.38 -16.41
C GLY A 231 -5.82 -18.32 -16.84
N MET A 232 -5.95 -17.08 -16.39
CA MET A 232 -4.92 -16.05 -16.46
C MET A 232 -4.31 -15.85 -15.07
N ASP A 233 -3.03 -15.51 -15.02
CA ASP A 233 -2.40 -15.19 -13.75
C ASP A 233 -2.80 -13.79 -13.30
N VAL A 234 -3.26 -13.68 -12.05
CA VAL A 234 -3.62 -12.43 -11.41
C VAL A 234 -2.70 -12.20 -10.23
N MET A 235 -1.90 -11.14 -10.30
CA MET A 235 -0.89 -10.83 -9.29
C MET A 235 -1.44 -9.88 -8.23
N PHE A 236 -2.11 -10.42 -7.21
CA PHE A 236 -2.58 -9.68 -6.02
C PHE A 236 -1.40 -9.26 -5.11
N LYS A 237 -0.47 -8.49 -5.67
CA LYS A 237 0.66 -7.89 -4.96
C LYS A 237 0.62 -6.38 -5.18
N HIS A 238 0.73 -5.59 -4.11
CA HIS A 238 0.82 -4.15 -4.19
C HIS A 238 1.97 -3.75 -5.10
N THR A 239 1.78 -2.62 -5.77
CA THR A 239 2.85 -1.92 -6.47
C THR A 239 3.52 -0.97 -5.47
N CYS A 240 3.96 0.22 -5.88
CA CYS A 240 4.48 1.24 -4.96
C CYS A 240 3.39 2.11 -4.28
N ASP A 241 2.11 1.81 -4.50
CA ASP A 241 0.97 2.36 -3.76
C ASP A 241 0.17 1.17 -3.21
N GLY A 242 -0.50 1.40 -2.07
CA GLY A 242 -1.45 0.45 -1.50
C GLY A 242 -2.73 1.13 -1.06
N SER A 243 -3.85 0.56 -1.51
CA SER A 243 -5.19 0.89 -1.05
C SER A 243 -5.92 -0.42 -0.78
N GLY A 244 -6.61 -0.48 0.36
CA GLY A 244 -7.09 -1.74 0.93
C GLY A 244 -6.18 -2.15 2.07
N ILE A 245 -5.01 -2.71 1.78
CA ILE A 245 -4.01 -3.21 2.75
C ILE A 245 -2.84 -2.24 2.89
N PRO A 246 -2.35 -1.96 4.12
CA PRO A 246 -1.10 -1.23 4.32
C PRO A 246 0.07 -1.89 3.59
N ASN A 247 0.67 -1.18 2.64
CA ASN A 247 1.92 -1.61 2.02
C ASN A 247 3.10 -0.91 2.70
N ILE A 248 3.54 -1.45 3.82
CA ILE A 248 4.73 -0.93 4.55
C ILE A 248 6.03 -1.59 4.07
N ASN A 249 5.96 -2.53 3.13
CA ASN A 249 7.11 -3.25 2.56
C ASN A 249 7.13 -3.06 1.03
N ILE A 250 7.33 -1.80 0.61
CA ILE A 250 7.35 -1.43 -0.81
C ILE A 250 8.54 -2.08 -1.51
N ASP A 251 9.68 -2.16 -0.84
CA ASP A 251 10.87 -2.89 -1.27
C ASP A 251 10.59 -4.36 -1.60
N ARG A 252 9.86 -5.09 -0.73
CA ARG A 252 9.38 -6.45 -1.00
C ARG A 252 8.54 -6.49 -2.27
N SER A 253 7.61 -5.56 -2.39
CA SER A 253 6.77 -5.46 -3.57
C SER A 253 7.60 -5.27 -4.85
N ILE A 254 8.49 -4.27 -4.88
CA ILE A 254 9.35 -4.00 -6.05
C ILE A 254 10.23 -5.21 -6.40
N LEU A 255 10.85 -5.85 -5.41
CA LEU A 255 11.71 -7.01 -5.63
C LEU A 255 10.92 -8.19 -6.22
N MET A 256 9.74 -8.47 -5.67
CA MET A 256 8.87 -9.54 -6.16
C MET A 256 8.39 -9.28 -7.59
N TYR A 257 8.03 -8.04 -7.95
CA TYR A 257 7.68 -7.68 -9.33
C TYR A 257 8.86 -7.90 -10.29
N GLY A 258 10.05 -7.42 -9.91
CA GLY A 258 11.26 -7.59 -10.71
C GLY A 258 11.54 -9.07 -11.00
N TYR A 259 11.45 -9.93 -9.98
CA TYR A 259 11.71 -11.36 -10.12
C TYR A 259 10.57 -12.09 -10.86
N LEU A 260 9.35 -12.04 -10.35
CA LEU A 260 8.22 -12.85 -10.83
C LEU A 260 7.80 -12.51 -12.26
N LEU A 261 7.88 -11.23 -12.64
CA LEU A 261 7.53 -10.78 -13.98
C LEU A 261 8.74 -10.75 -14.92
N GLN A 262 9.89 -11.30 -14.50
CA GLN A 262 11.14 -11.40 -15.26
C GLN A 262 11.59 -10.04 -15.82
N GLY A 263 11.73 -9.06 -14.93
CA GLY A 263 12.24 -7.72 -15.19
C GLY A 263 13.76 -7.63 -15.21
N ASP A 264 14.28 -6.41 -15.24
CA ASP A 264 15.70 -6.12 -15.10
C ASP A 264 16.10 -6.16 -13.61
N MET A 265 16.72 -7.26 -13.20
CA MET A 265 17.12 -7.44 -11.80
C MET A 265 18.28 -6.55 -11.39
N ASP A 266 19.18 -6.16 -12.30
CA ASP A 266 20.27 -5.23 -11.97
C ASP A 266 19.71 -3.84 -11.66
N LEU A 267 18.75 -3.38 -12.46
CA LEU A 267 18.01 -2.15 -12.19
C LEU A 267 17.20 -2.25 -10.88
N THR A 268 16.53 -3.38 -10.66
CA THR A 268 15.75 -3.63 -9.44
C THR A 268 16.65 -3.56 -8.20
N TYR A 269 17.79 -4.26 -8.19
CA TYR A 269 18.74 -4.22 -7.07
C TYR A 269 19.38 -2.84 -6.89
N LYS A 270 19.61 -2.09 -7.97
CA LYS A 270 20.08 -0.70 -7.89
C LYS A 270 19.05 0.20 -7.20
N TYR A 271 17.77 0.03 -7.52
CA TYR A 271 16.69 0.74 -6.82
C TYR A 271 16.64 0.36 -5.34
N LEU A 272 16.72 -0.94 -5.01
CA LEU A 272 16.70 -1.40 -3.61
C LEU A 272 17.87 -0.83 -2.81
N ALA A 273 19.08 -0.83 -3.38
CA ALA A 273 20.25 -0.24 -2.71
C ALA A 273 20.07 1.26 -2.44
N TRP A 274 19.50 2.01 -3.39
CA TRP A 274 19.17 3.42 -3.19
C TRP A 274 18.07 3.62 -2.13
N HIS A 275 17.02 2.81 -2.18
CA HIS A 275 15.94 2.82 -1.20
C HIS A 275 16.50 2.58 0.22
N ASP A 276 17.31 1.53 0.40
CA ASP A 276 17.89 1.16 1.68
C ASP A 276 18.83 2.24 2.22
N ASP A 277 19.61 2.89 1.35
CA ASP A 277 20.45 4.04 1.71
C ASP A 277 19.60 5.23 2.19
N CYS A 278 18.50 5.53 1.52
CA CYS A 278 17.58 6.59 1.94
C CYS A 278 16.91 6.28 3.28
N ILE A 279 16.35 5.08 3.46
CA ILE A 279 15.76 4.64 4.72
C ILE A 279 16.80 4.69 5.86
N SER A 280 18.00 4.16 5.61
CA SER A 280 19.08 4.14 6.60
C SER A 280 19.51 5.54 7.04
N LYS A 281 19.63 6.49 6.10
CA LYS A 281 19.93 7.89 6.41
C LYS A 281 18.85 8.54 7.27
N MET A 282 17.59 8.34 6.91
CA MET A 282 16.45 8.87 7.66
C MET A 282 16.39 8.29 9.07
N MET A 283 16.45 6.97 9.21
CA MET A 283 16.41 6.31 10.53
C MET A 283 17.61 6.69 11.40
N THR A 284 18.80 6.84 10.82
CA THR A 284 20.01 7.28 11.53
C THR A 284 19.88 8.73 12.03
N ALA A 285 19.27 9.60 11.24
CA ALA A 285 18.96 10.97 11.66
C ALA A 285 17.89 10.97 12.77
N ALA A 286 16.79 10.24 12.56
CA ALA A 286 15.67 10.12 13.49
C ALA A 286 16.08 9.57 14.87
N ALA A 287 17.02 8.63 14.91
CA ALA A 287 17.53 8.05 16.16
C ALA A 287 18.20 9.07 17.08
N LYS A 288 18.59 10.24 16.56
CA LYS A 288 19.20 11.33 17.34
C LYS A 288 18.16 12.30 17.91
N ILE A 289 16.89 12.19 17.50
CA ILE A 289 15.80 13.08 17.94
C ILE A 289 15.18 12.49 19.20
N ALA A 290 15.26 13.20 20.33
CA ALA A 290 14.62 12.76 21.56
C ALA A 290 13.08 12.74 21.39
N PRO A 291 12.34 11.84 22.06
CA PRO A 291 10.88 11.76 21.91
C PRO A 291 10.15 13.09 22.11
N ALA A 292 10.60 13.94 23.05
CA ALA A 292 10.03 15.25 23.32
C ALA A 292 10.35 16.33 22.25
N GLN A 293 11.29 16.05 21.34
CA GLN A 293 11.68 16.93 20.24
C GLN A 293 11.02 16.55 18.92
N LYS A 294 10.34 15.39 18.87
CA LYS A 294 9.64 14.94 17.66
C LYS A 294 8.42 15.83 17.39
N GLU A 295 8.30 16.29 16.16
CA GLU A 295 7.18 17.08 15.70
C GLU A 295 5.98 16.18 15.41
N ASN A 296 4.77 16.73 15.56
CA ASN A 296 3.52 16.01 15.32
C ASN A 296 2.96 16.37 13.94
N LEU A 297 2.70 15.35 13.12
CA LEU A 297 2.16 15.46 11.77
C LEU A 297 0.70 14.99 11.70
N VAL A 298 -0.14 15.79 11.05
CA VAL A 298 -1.49 15.43 10.62
C VAL A 298 -1.56 15.55 9.10
N MET A 299 -2.07 14.52 8.43
CA MET A 299 -2.18 14.51 6.97
C MET A 299 -3.63 14.59 6.52
N GLY A 300 -3.98 15.66 5.82
CA GLY A 300 -5.25 15.81 5.10
C GLY A 300 -5.13 15.30 3.66
N ARG A 301 -6.21 14.75 3.12
CA ARG A 301 -6.30 14.21 1.74
C ARG A 301 -7.46 14.80 0.95
N SER A 302 -7.97 15.96 1.36
CA SER A 302 -9.12 16.58 0.71
C SER A 302 -8.89 18.03 0.43
N PHE A 303 -9.05 18.38 -0.83
CA PHE A 303 -9.25 19.73 -1.26
C PHE A 303 -10.52 20.26 -0.62
N ILE A 304 -10.44 21.43 0.03
CA ILE A 304 -11.62 22.11 0.54
C ILE A 304 -12.43 22.60 -0.66
N SER A 305 -13.40 21.81 -1.10
CA SER A 305 -14.42 22.29 -2.02
C SER A 305 -15.47 23.08 -1.24
N THR A 306 -15.95 24.16 -1.84
CA THR A 306 -17.08 24.92 -1.32
C THR A 306 -18.29 23.99 -1.16
N GLY A 307 -18.79 23.85 0.08
CA GLY A 307 -19.99 23.06 0.41
C GLY A 307 -19.75 21.60 0.85
N ALA A 308 -18.51 21.15 1.06
CA ALA A 308 -18.25 19.81 1.59
C ALA A 308 -18.71 19.66 3.06
N SER A 309 -19.44 18.58 3.36
CA SER A 309 -19.89 18.23 4.72
C SER A 309 -18.83 17.46 5.53
N THR A 310 -17.91 16.79 4.84
CA THR A 310 -16.82 16.00 5.43
C THR A 310 -15.54 16.14 4.63
N TYR A 311 -14.42 15.82 5.28
CA TYR A 311 -13.07 15.96 4.75
C TYR A 311 -12.26 14.72 5.14
N SER A 312 -11.36 14.29 4.25
CA SER A 312 -10.56 13.08 4.47
C SER A 312 -9.29 13.39 5.26
N ILE A 313 -9.12 12.71 6.39
CA ILE A 313 -7.89 12.71 7.20
C ILE A 313 -7.28 11.29 7.17
N THR A 314 -5.98 11.24 6.92
CA THR A 314 -5.20 9.99 6.96
C THR A 314 -4.99 9.54 8.40
N GLY A 315 -5.21 8.25 8.67
CA GLY A 315 -5.08 7.65 10.00
C GLY A 315 -4.64 6.19 9.95
N GLY A 316 -4.84 5.48 11.06
CA GLY A 316 -4.49 4.07 11.22
C GLY A 316 -3.05 3.77 10.79
N GLN A 317 -2.82 2.55 10.27
CA GLN A 317 -1.51 2.13 9.77
C GLN A 317 -1.29 2.53 8.30
N ASN A 318 -1.63 3.75 7.92
CA ASN A 318 -1.38 4.24 6.56
C ASN A 318 0.14 4.31 6.29
N THR A 319 0.58 3.76 5.15
CA THR A 319 1.99 3.72 4.74
C THR A 319 2.71 5.06 4.88
N ASN A 320 2.07 6.17 4.50
CA ASN A 320 2.70 7.49 4.58
C ASN A 320 3.00 7.90 6.04
N LEU A 321 2.09 7.60 6.97
CA LEU A 321 2.27 7.89 8.39
C LEU A 321 3.30 6.97 9.02
N VAL A 322 3.31 5.68 8.63
CA VAL A 322 4.31 4.71 9.10
C VAL A 322 5.71 5.14 8.68
N HIS A 323 5.91 5.48 7.41
CA HIS A 323 7.21 5.93 6.90
C HIS A 323 7.63 7.27 7.51
N ALA A 324 6.71 8.22 7.72
CA ALA A 324 7.00 9.46 8.45
C ALA A 324 7.50 9.18 9.88
N SER A 325 6.97 8.16 10.54
CA SER A 325 7.44 7.76 11.87
C SER A 325 8.88 7.21 11.88
N TRP A 326 9.32 6.56 10.79
CA TRP A 326 10.71 6.13 10.63
C TRP A 326 11.67 7.31 10.49
N ALA A 327 11.20 8.43 9.92
CA ALA A 327 11.93 9.69 9.83
C ALA A 327 11.91 10.52 11.12
N GLY A 328 11.35 9.98 12.22
CA GLY A 328 11.37 10.64 13.53
C GLY A 328 10.21 11.62 13.74
N VAL A 329 9.17 11.58 12.91
CA VAL A 329 7.98 12.42 13.04
C VAL A 329 6.88 11.64 13.77
N ASN A 330 6.28 12.23 14.79
CA ASN A 330 5.12 11.62 15.45
C ASN A 330 3.88 11.81 14.57
N CYS A 331 3.08 10.75 14.41
CA CYS A 331 1.84 10.80 13.62
C CYS A 331 0.65 10.41 14.52
N PRO A 332 0.08 11.35 15.30
CA PRO A 332 -0.94 11.03 16.29
C PRO A 332 -2.18 10.33 15.69
N THR A 333 -2.55 10.66 14.46
CA THR A 333 -3.72 10.08 13.77
C THR A 333 -3.60 8.57 13.51
N GLN A 334 -2.44 7.95 13.70
CA GLN A 334 -2.32 6.49 13.65
C GLN A 334 -3.06 5.79 14.80
N SER A 335 -3.29 6.47 15.92
CA SER A 335 -3.86 5.88 17.15
C SER A 335 -5.07 6.63 17.72
N LEU A 336 -5.49 7.75 17.12
CA LEU A 336 -6.70 8.46 17.56
C LEU A 336 -7.95 7.65 17.23
N ALA A 337 -8.89 7.60 18.18
CA ALA A 337 -10.18 6.93 18.01
C ALA A 337 -11.03 7.50 16.87
N LEU A 338 -10.83 8.77 16.51
CA LEU A 338 -11.50 9.41 15.37
C LEU A 338 -10.92 9.00 14.02
N THR A 339 -9.72 8.43 13.98
CA THR A 339 -9.03 8.09 12.73
C THR A 339 -8.59 6.62 12.68
N PRO A 340 -9.54 5.66 12.88
CA PRO A 340 -9.22 4.23 12.94
C PRO A 340 -8.80 3.64 11.59
N ASN A 341 -9.27 4.21 10.47
CA ASN A 341 -9.04 3.69 9.14
C ASN A 341 -7.83 4.37 8.47
N LEU A 342 -7.34 3.80 7.36
CA LEU A 342 -6.29 4.42 6.53
C LEU A 342 -6.69 5.82 6.03
N TYR A 343 -7.99 6.00 5.75
CA TYR A 343 -8.60 7.26 5.35
C TYR A 343 -9.94 7.42 6.06
N ASN A 344 -10.19 8.57 6.67
CA ASN A 344 -11.35 8.82 7.54
C ASN A 344 -12.09 10.06 7.07
N SER A 345 -13.39 9.94 6.81
CA SER A 345 -14.25 11.06 6.44
C SER A 345 -14.78 11.73 7.71
N LEU A 346 -14.29 12.93 8.01
CA LEU A 346 -14.58 13.67 9.25
C LEU A 346 -15.26 15.00 8.97
N THR A 347 -16.18 15.41 9.85
CA THR A 347 -16.70 16.78 9.89
C THR A 347 -15.62 17.77 10.34
N MET A 348 -15.84 19.08 10.13
CA MET A 348 -14.89 20.09 10.62
C MET A 348 -14.72 20.05 12.14
N GLU A 349 -15.78 19.86 12.92
CA GLU A 349 -15.68 19.73 14.39
C GLU A 349 -14.79 18.54 14.81
N GLN A 350 -14.87 17.43 14.08
CA GLN A 350 -14.01 16.28 14.32
C GLN A 350 -12.56 16.55 13.91
N ILE A 351 -12.32 17.25 12.80
CA ILE A 351 -10.96 17.69 12.42
C ILE A 351 -10.39 18.60 13.49
N GLU A 352 -11.18 19.55 13.98
CA GLU A 352 -10.77 20.44 15.06
C GLU A 352 -10.38 19.68 16.32
N THR A 353 -11.11 18.61 16.63
CA THR A 353 -10.78 17.70 17.73
C THR A 353 -9.47 16.95 17.48
N VAL A 354 -9.26 16.45 16.25
CA VAL A 354 -8.01 15.78 15.85
C VAL A 354 -6.82 16.72 15.99
N MET A 355 -6.94 17.97 15.54
CA MET A 355 -5.86 18.98 15.65
C MET A 355 -5.52 19.27 17.11
N MET A 356 -6.54 19.48 17.96
CA MET A 356 -6.34 19.70 19.38
C MET A 356 -5.66 18.52 20.08
N GLN A 357 -6.11 17.30 19.80
CA GLN A 357 -5.51 16.09 20.36
C GLN A 357 -4.09 15.89 19.87
N SER A 358 -3.83 16.20 18.61
CA SER A 358 -2.50 16.10 18.00
C SER A 358 -1.53 17.15 18.56
N ALA A 359 -1.99 18.33 18.96
CA ALA A 359 -1.12 19.39 19.48
C ALA A 359 -0.76 19.24 20.99
N LYS A 360 -1.56 18.47 21.73
CA LYS A 360 -1.52 18.41 23.21
C LYS A 360 -0.15 18.02 23.78
N ALA A 361 0.60 17.18 23.07
CA ALA A 361 1.90 16.67 23.52
C ALA A 361 3.11 17.34 22.84
N SER A 362 2.88 18.30 21.94
CA SER A 362 3.90 18.91 21.07
C SER A 362 4.02 20.42 21.27
N ASN A 363 3.95 20.87 22.52
CA ASN A 363 3.99 22.30 22.87
C ASN A 363 2.98 23.15 22.06
N ASN A 364 1.80 22.57 21.79
CA ASN A 364 0.72 23.19 21.03
C ASN A 364 1.05 23.44 19.53
N THR A 365 2.02 22.73 18.95
CA THR A 365 2.43 22.83 17.54
C THR A 365 2.06 21.58 16.75
N VAL A 366 1.56 21.74 15.51
CA VAL A 366 1.27 20.64 14.57
C VAL A 366 1.71 21.02 13.17
N TYR A 367 2.25 20.05 12.43
CA TYR A 367 2.50 20.15 11.00
C TYR A 367 1.32 19.50 10.27
N TYR A 368 0.59 20.30 9.50
CA TYR A 368 -0.54 19.85 8.69
C TYR A 368 -0.09 19.71 7.24
N ILE A 369 0.07 18.47 6.79
CA ILE A 369 0.45 18.17 5.40
C ILE A 369 -0.78 17.90 4.55
N ILE A 370 -0.83 18.58 3.41
CA ILE A 370 -1.93 18.53 2.46
C ILE A 370 -1.48 17.63 1.32
N ASN A 371 -2.06 16.44 1.29
CA ASN A 371 -1.79 15.39 0.32
C ASN A 371 -2.82 15.50 -0.81
N GLU A 372 -2.47 16.24 -1.86
CA GLU A 372 -3.35 16.49 -3.02
C GLU A 372 -2.79 15.87 -4.29
N HIS A 373 -3.68 15.48 -5.19
CA HIS A 373 -3.38 14.90 -6.49
C HIS A 373 -2.92 15.94 -7.53
N ASP A 374 -2.00 16.82 -7.11
CA ASP A 374 -1.38 17.90 -7.90
C ASP A 374 -0.12 17.43 -8.66
N GLY A 375 0.20 16.13 -8.59
CA GLY A 375 1.25 15.52 -9.40
C GLY A 375 0.75 15.14 -10.81
N LEU A 376 1.17 13.97 -11.32
CA LEU A 376 0.79 13.50 -12.66
C LEU A 376 -0.73 13.30 -12.84
N ARG A 377 -1.48 13.14 -11.75
CA ARG A 377 -2.95 13.08 -11.81
C ARG A 377 -3.58 14.43 -12.16
N ASN A 378 -2.93 15.55 -11.82
CA ASN A 378 -3.32 16.94 -12.13
C ASN A 378 -4.81 17.22 -11.91
N SER A 379 -5.37 16.71 -10.81
CA SER A 379 -6.81 16.82 -10.51
C SER A 379 -7.11 17.84 -9.41
N LYS A 380 -6.07 18.30 -8.71
CA LYS A 380 -6.10 19.25 -7.59
C LYS A 380 -4.85 20.12 -7.66
N ASP A 381 -4.89 21.25 -6.97
CA ASP A 381 -3.84 22.27 -7.00
C ASP A 381 -3.46 22.64 -5.56
N LEU A 382 -2.19 22.45 -5.19
CA LEU A 382 -1.68 22.77 -3.85
C LEU A 382 -1.62 24.27 -3.59
N ASP A 383 -1.41 25.10 -4.61
CA ASP A 383 -1.42 26.56 -4.50
C ASP A 383 -2.82 27.08 -4.12
N VAL A 384 -3.86 26.25 -4.32
CA VAL A 384 -5.23 26.51 -3.86
C VAL A 384 -5.54 25.78 -2.56
N GLY A 385 -5.17 24.50 -2.46
CA GLY A 385 -5.51 23.65 -1.32
C GLY A 385 -4.82 24.08 -0.02
N VAL A 386 -3.53 24.42 -0.08
CA VAL A 386 -2.75 24.83 1.10
C VAL A 386 -3.29 26.12 1.72
N PRO A 387 -3.49 27.21 0.97
CA PRO A 387 -4.08 28.42 1.53
C PRO A 387 -5.52 28.24 2.04
N ALA A 388 -6.33 27.40 1.38
CA ALA A 388 -7.70 27.14 1.82
C ALA A 388 -7.75 26.48 3.20
N TRP A 389 -6.91 25.47 3.45
CA TRP A 389 -6.79 24.86 4.77
C TRP A 389 -6.23 25.82 5.83
N ALA A 390 -5.25 26.64 5.45
CA ALA A 390 -4.71 27.66 6.34
C ALA A 390 -5.77 28.68 6.78
N GLU A 391 -6.63 29.10 5.86
CA GLU A 391 -7.75 30.01 6.16
C GLU A 391 -8.80 29.35 7.07
N VAL A 392 -9.15 28.08 6.84
CA VAL A 392 -10.13 27.36 7.67
C VAL A 392 -9.62 27.15 9.10
N LEU A 393 -8.35 26.83 9.27
CA LEU A 393 -7.76 26.54 10.57
C LEU A 393 -7.11 27.78 11.23
N LYS A 394 -7.27 28.99 10.66
CA LYS A 394 -6.56 30.20 11.12
C LYS A 394 -6.86 30.65 12.56
N ASN A 395 -8.08 30.40 13.04
CA ASN A 395 -8.56 30.87 14.35
C ASN A 395 -8.26 29.86 15.47
N ARG A 396 -7.54 28.79 15.15
CA ARG A 396 -7.19 27.76 16.09
C ARG A 396 -6.16 28.25 17.11
N PRO A 397 -6.22 27.78 18.36
CA PRO A 397 -5.24 28.14 19.38
C PRO A 397 -3.87 27.47 19.16
N GLU A 398 -3.78 26.40 18.38
CA GLU A 398 -2.55 25.71 18.01
C GLU A 398 -1.69 26.52 17.02
N THR A 399 -0.37 26.37 17.11
CA THR A 399 0.54 26.79 16.04
C THR A 399 0.53 25.72 14.95
N ILE A 400 0.10 26.09 13.74
CA ILE A 400 0.01 25.14 12.62
C ILE A 400 0.98 25.54 11.51
N HIS A 401 1.88 24.61 11.17
CA HIS A 401 2.73 24.70 9.98
C HIS A 401 2.07 23.95 8.84
N TYR A 402 1.91 24.59 7.68
CA TYR A 402 1.23 24.00 6.54
C TYR A 402 2.25 23.52 5.51
N LEU A 403 2.12 22.28 5.07
CA LEU A 403 2.99 21.65 4.07
C LEU A 403 2.14 21.14 2.91
N GLY A 404 2.66 21.22 1.69
CA GLY A 404 2.04 20.63 0.50
C GLY A 404 2.81 19.40 0.04
N MET A 405 2.08 18.34 -0.32
CA MET A 405 2.66 17.17 -0.97
C MET A 405 1.92 16.90 -2.28
N ALA A 406 2.64 17.08 -3.39
CA ALA A 406 2.11 16.81 -4.73
C ALA A 406 2.12 15.29 -4.93
N ARG A 407 0.99 14.65 -4.62
CA ARG A 407 0.85 13.20 -4.77
C ARG A 407 0.91 12.83 -6.23
N GLU A 408 1.81 11.89 -6.53
CA GLU A 408 1.71 10.82 -7.53
C GLU A 408 3.07 10.11 -7.70
N GLY A 409 4.18 10.53 -7.07
CA GLY A 409 5.46 9.78 -7.08
C GLY A 409 5.50 8.47 -6.26
N GLY A 410 4.35 7.83 -6.02
CA GLY A 410 4.18 6.64 -5.15
C GLY A 410 3.73 6.97 -3.72
N ASN A 411 3.21 5.98 -2.98
CA ASN A 411 2.99 6.09 -1.53
C ASN A 411 4.32 5.86 -0.81
N SER A 412 5.26 6.77 -0.96
CA SER A 412 6.39 6.82 -0.05
C SER A 412 6.73 8.28 0.18
N PRO A 413 6.84 8.73 1.44
CA PRO A 413 7.17 10.10 1.79
C PRO A 413 8.65 10.30 1.51
N PHE A 414 8.96 10.30 0.24
CA PHE A 414 10.15 10.94 -0.21
C PHE A 414 9.87 12.43 0.00
N TYR A 415 10.73 13.09 0.77
CA TYR A 415 10.85 14.55 0.84
C TYR A 415 9.85 15.30 1.75
N VAL A 416 9.98 15.15 3.07
CA VAL A 416 9.98 16.35 3.94
C VAL A 416 11.19 16.24 4.87
N VAL A 417 12.34 16.69 4.37
CA VAL A 417 13.41 17.19 5.22
C VAL A 417 13.65 18.59 4.71
N GLU A 418 13.32 19.58 5.54
CA GLU A 418 13.73 20.98 5.32
C GLU A 418 15.25 21.11 5.37
#